data_AF-A0A7L3HMW5-F1
#
_entry.id   AF-A0A7L3HMW5-F1
#
_cell.length_a   1.000
_cell.length_b   1.000
_cell.length_c   1.000
_cell.angle_alpha   90.00
_cell.angle_beta   90.00
_cell.angle_gamma   90.00
#
_symmetry.space_group_name_H-M   'P 1'
#
loop_
_entity.id
_entity.type
_entity.pdbx_description
1 polymer ?
#
loop_
_entity_poly.entity_id
_entity_poly.type
_entity_poly.pdbx_seq_one_letter_code
_entity_poly.pdbx_strand_id
1 'polypeptide(L)'
;SAGTGRTGCYIVLDVMLDMAECEGVVDIYNCVKTLCSRRINMIQTEEQYIFIHDAILEACLCGETSIPASEFKPTYKEMVRIEPQSNSSQLREEFQTLNSVTPHLDVEECSIALLPRNRERNRSMDVLPPDRCLPFLISVD
;
A
#
# COMPACT_ATOMS: atom_id res chain seq x y z
N SER A 1 17.38 -13.04 13.94
CA SER A 1 15.96 -13.29 13.59
C SER A 1 15.60 -14.70 14.01
N ALA A 2 14.35 -14.95 14.46
CA ALA A 2 13.84 -16.26 14.87
C ALA A 2 13.02 -16.99 13.79
N GLY A 3 12.77 -16.34 12.64
CA GLY A 3 12.01 -16.92 11.52
C GLY A 3 10.52 -17.12 11.79
N THR A 4 9.86 -16.16 12.46
CA THR A 4 8.46 -16.30 12.90
C THR A 4 7.56 -15.09 12.60
N GLY A 5 8.00 -13.86 12.86
CA GLY A 5 7.21 -12.65 12.57
C GLY A 5 7.07 -12.38 11.07
N ARG A 6 8.08 -11.74 10.46
CA ARG A 6 8.13 -11.45 9.00
C ARG A 6 7.93 -12.68 8.12
N THR A 7 8.51 -13.83 8.52
CA THR A 7 8.32 -15.11 7.84
C THR A 7 6.86 -15.54 7.87
N GLY A 8 6.17 -15.33 8.99
CA GLY A 8 4.74 -15.60 9.08
C GLY A 8 3.92 -14.68 8.19
N CYS A 9 4.23 -13.37 8.17
CA CYS A 9 3.55 -12.43 7.27
C CYS A 9 3.65 -12.89 5.82
N TYR A 10 4.86 -13.23 5.37
CA TYR A 10 5.10 -13.72 4.01
C TYR A 10 4.27 -14.96 3.68
N ILE A 11 4.26 -15.98 4.55
CA ILE A 11 3.48 -17.21 4.33
C ILE A 11 1.98 -16.92 4.27
N VAL A 12 1.47 -16.07 5.16
CA VAL A 12 0.04 -15.76 5.18
C VAL A 12 -0.35 -14.99 3.92
N LEU A 13 0.46 -14.02 3.48
CA LEU A 13 0.20 -13.29 2.23
C LEU A 13 0.15 -14.23 1.02
N ASP A 14 1.12 -15.13 0.89
CA ASP A 14 1.18 -16.10 -0.20
C ASP A 14 -0.10 -16.96 -0.28
N VAL A 15 -0.49 -17.57 0.85
CA VAL A 15 -1.68 -18.43 0.90
C VAL A 15 -2.99 -17.66 0.71
N MET A 16 -3.09 -16.44 1.25
CA MET A 16 -4.32 -15.65 1.18
C MET A 16 -4.51 -14.98 -0.18
N LEU A 17 -3.44 -14.58 -0.87
CA LEU A 17 -3.53 -14.07 -2.23
C LEU A 17 -3.94 -15.19 -3.21
N ASP A 18 -3.40 -16.40 -3.05
CA ASP A 18 -3.82 -17.58 -3.84
C ASP A 18 -5.30 -17.91 -3.61
N MET A 19 -5.78 -17.86 -2.36
CA MET A 19 -7.20 -18.07 -2.04
C MET A 19 -8.09 -16.96 -2.62
N ALA A 20 -7.65 -15.70 -2.56
CA ALA A 20 -8.38 -14.58 -3.15
C ALA A 20 -8.53 -14.76 -4.68
N GLU A 21 -7.48 -15.19 -5.37
CA GLU A 21 -7.48 -15.42 -6.81
C GLU A 21 -8.33 -16.63 -7.20
N CYS A 22 -8.20 -17.75 -6.48
CA CYS A 22 -8.87 -19.00 -6.81
C CYS A 22 -10.35 -19.04 -6.38
N GLU A 23 -10.67 -18.48 -5.22
CA GLU A 23 -11.97 -18.64 -4.56
C GLU A 23 -12.74 -17.32 -4.38
N GLY A 24 -12.08 -16.17 -4.54
CA GLY A 24 -12.70 -14.86 -4.32
C GLY A 24 -12.97 -14.53 -2.86
N VAL A 25 -12.34 -15.24 -1.92
CA VAL A 25 -12.48 -15.07 -0.46
C VAL A 25 -11.13 -15.11 0.23
N VAL A 26 -11.06 -14.62 1.47
CA VAL A 26 -9.85 -14.69 2.31
C VAL A 26 -10.22 -15.07 3.75
N ASP A 27 -9.37 -15.88 4.40
CA ASP A 27 -9.54 -16.30 5.80
C ASP A 27 -8.23 -16.14 6.59
N ILE A 28 -7.86 -14.89 6.80
CA ILE A 28 -6.60 -14.50 7.46
C ILE A 28 -6.53 -15.06 8.88
N TYR A 29 -7.64 -15.03 9.63
CA TYR A 29 -7.67 -15.48 11.02
C TYR A 29 -7.37 -16.98 11.12
N ASN A 30 -8.08 -17.84 10.37
CA ASN A 30 -7.83 -19.27 10.45
C ASN A 30 -6.49 -19.67 9.85
N CYS A 31 -5.99 -18.92 8.85
CA CYS A 31 -4.63 -19.11 8.34
C CYS A 31 -3.57 -18.86 9.42
N VAL A 32 -3.62 -17.71 10.10
CA VAL A 32 -2.70 -17.37 11.19
C VAL A 32 -2.81 -18.36 12.35
N LYS A 33 -4.04 -18.72 12.76
CA LYS A 33 -4.29 -19.72 13.81
C LYS A 33 -3.66 -21.08 13.46
N THR A 34 -3.82 -21.52 12.22
CA THR A 34 -3.22 -22.77 11.72
C THR A 34 -1.70 -22.68 11.73
N LEU A 35 -1.14 -21.55 11.31
CA LEU A 35 0.31 -21.34 11.29
C LEU A 35 0.91 -21.37 12.71
N CYS A 36 0.26 -20.73 13.67
CA CYS A 36 0.62 -20.75 15.09
C CYS A 36 0.56 -22.16 15.70
N SER A 37 -0.34 -23.04 15.21
CA SER A 37 -0.40 -24.43 15.66
C SER A 37 0.79 -25.27 15.20
N ARG A 38 1.43 -24.91 14.08
CA ARG A 38 2.59 -25.61 13.51
C ARG A 38 3.91 -25.08 14.07
N ARG A 39 3.96 -23.79 14.38
CA ARG A 39 5.14 -23.14 14.97
C ARG A 39 4.69 -22.02 15.89
N ILE A 40 5.21 -22.01 17.11
CA ILE A 40 4.89 -20.98 18.10
C ILE A 40 5.34 -19.59 17.63
N ASN A 41 4.66 -18.55 18.10
CA ASN A 41 5.00 -17.14 17.88
C ASN A 41 5.02 -16.72 16.40
N MET A 42 4.29 -17.40 15.53
CA MET A 42 4.05 -16.95 14.15
C MET A 42 3.13 -15.73 14.21
N ILE A 43 3.52 -14.63 13.54
CA ILE A 43 2.91 -13.29 13.71
C ILE A 43 3.02 -12.81 15.16
N GLN A 44 4.02 -11.97 15.42
CA GLN A 44 4.44 -11.62 16.78
C GLN A 44 3.82 -10.34 17.31
N THR A 45 3.34 -9.46 16.43
CA THR A 45 2.83 -8.15 16.80
C THR A 45 1.49 -7.88 16.13
N GLU A 46 0.69 -7.03 16.75
CA GLU A 46 -0.55 -6.53 16.17
C GLU A 46 -0.29 -5.83 14.84
N GLU A 47 0.76 -5.00 14.76
CA GLU A 47 1.18 -4.33 13.52
C GLU A 47 1.43 -5.30 12.36
N GLN A 48 2.01 -6.48 12.63
CA GLN A 48 2.20 -7.51 11.61
C GLN A 48 0.87 -8.11 11.13
N TYR A 49 -0.09 -8.26 12.04
CA TYR A 49 -1.41 -8.77 11.70
C TYR A 49 -2.19 -7.73 10.89
N ILE A 50 -2.20 -6.46 11.31
CA ILE A 50 -2.78 -5.32 10.57
C ILE A 50 -2.17 -5.24 9.17
N PHE A 51 -0.84 -5.28 9.07
CA PHE A 51 -0.14 -5.24 7.79
C PHE A 51 -0.59 -6.34 6.81
N ILE A 52 -0.89 -7.55 7.30
CA ILE A 52 -1.41 -8.63 6.45
C ILE A 52 -2.77 -8.27 5.85
N HIS A 53 -3.68 -7.71 6.65
CA HIS A 53 -4.99 -7.26 6.16
C HIS A 53 -4.83 -6.15 5.13
N ASP A 54 -4.01 -5.14 5.44
CA ASP A 54 -3.79 -3.99 4.55
C ASP A 54 -3.17 -4.43 3.21
N ALA A 55 -2.16 -5.29 3.24
CA ALA A 55 -1.48 -5.76 2.03
C ALA A 55 -2.39 -6.63 1.14
N ILE A 56 -3.24 -7.48 1.73
CA ILE A 56 -4.22 -8.26 0.97
C ILE A 56 -5.29 -7.34 0.38
N LEU A 57 -5.79 -6.37 1.15
CA LEU A 57 -6.75 -5.40 0.66
C LEU A 57 -6.19 -4.58 -0.50
N GLU A 58 -4.95 -4.09 -0.38
CA GLU A 58 -4.27 -3.35 -1.45
C GLU A 58 -4.12 -4.21 -2.71
N ALA A 59 -3.68 -5.46 -2.59
CA ALA A 59 -3.56 -6.37 -3.73
C ALA A 59 -4.93 -6.61 -4.42
N CYS A 60 -6.00 -6.78 -3.66
CA CYS A 60 -7.35 -6.95 -4.19
C CYS A 60 -7.90 -5.70 -4.88
N LEU A 61 -7.55 -4.50 -4.41
CA LEU A 61 -8.01 -3.23 -4.98
C LEU A 61 -7.19 -2.83 -6.21
N CYS A 62 -5.87 -2.97 -6.15
CA CYS A 62 -4.94 -2.49 -7.17
C CYS A 62 -4.73 -3.52 -8.30
N GLY A 63 -4.71 -4.82 -7.98
CA GLY A 63 -4.35 -5.87 -8.95
C GLY A 63 -2.91 -5.76 -9.47
N GLU A 64 -2.63 -6.49 -10.55
CA GLU A 64 -1.33 -6.44 -11.25
C GLU A 64 -1.33 -5.31 -12.29
N THR A 65 -0.45 -4.32 -12.08
CA THR A 65 -0.31 -3.13 -12.95
C THR A 65 1.03 -3.09 -13.69
N SER A 66 1.87 -4.10 -13.52
CA SER A 66 3.16 -4.20 -14.20
C SER A 66 2.97 -4.51 -15.68
N ILE A 67 3.57 -3.68 -16.54
CA ILE A 67 3.54 -3.88 -17.98
C ILE A 67 4.96 -4.14 -18.48
N PRO A 68 5.23 -5.30 -19.11
CA PRO A 68 6.52 -5.55 -19.77
C PRO A 68 6.81 -4.46 -20.81
N ALA A 69 8.06 -4.00 -20.90
CA ALA A 69 8.45 -2.91 -21.80
C ALA A 69 8.10 -3.21 -23.28
N SER A 70 8.11 -4.48 -23.70
CA SER A 70 7.71 -4.93 -25.03
C SER A 70 6.22 -4.72 -25.33
N GLU A 71 5.38 -4.70 -24.30
CA GLU A 71 3.92 -4.64 -24.39
C GLU A 71 3.37 -3.25 -24.04
N PHE A 72 4.20 -2.35 -23.53
CA PHE A 72 3.76 -1.01 -23.10
C PHE A 72 2.95 -0.27 -24.17
N LYS A 73 3.43 -0.22 -25.42
CA LYS A 73 2.79 0.55 -26.49
C LYS A 73 1.38 0.06 -26.84
N PRO A 74 1.13 -1.25 -27.07
CA PRO A 74 -0.23 -1.73 -27.28
C PRO A 74 -1.09 -1.60 -26.01
N THR A 75 -0.59 -1.94 -24.83
CA THR A 75 -1.37 -1.86 -23.57
C THR A 75 -1.83 -0.43 -23.28
N TYR A 76 -0.92 0.55 -23.36
CA TYR A 76 -1.26 1.95 -23.12
C TYR A 76 -2.35 2.49 -24.07
N LYS A 77 -2.36 2.04 -25.34
CA LYS A 77 -3.41 2.44 -26.29
C LYS A 77 -4.80 1.96 -25.87
N GLU A 78 -4.89 0.76 -25.32
CA GLU A 78 -6.16 0.26 -24.79
C GLU A 78 -6.51 0.97 -23.47
N MET A 79 -5.54 1.23 -22.60
CA MET A 79 -5.79 1.89 -21.31
C MET A 79 -6.37 3.31 -21.42
N VAL A 80 -6.02 4.05 -22.48
CA VAL A 80 -6.55 5.40 -22.74
C VAL A 80 -7.88 5.40 -23.50
N ARG A 81 -8.31 4.23 -24.00
CA ARG A 81 -9.56 4.12 -24.74
C ARG A 81 -10.73 4.34 -23.78
N ILE A 82 -11.65 5.21 -24.17
CA ILE A 82 -12.86 5.48 -23.38
C ILE A 82 -13.91 4.43 -23.72
N GLU A 83 -14.42 3.76 -22.70
CA GLU A 83 -15.54 2.84 -22.81
C GLU A 83 -16.85 3.63 -22.90
N PRO A 84 -17.69 3.41 -23.94
CA PRO A 84 -18.93 4.16 -24.10
C PRO A 84 -19.95 3.98 -22.98
N GLN A 85 -19.89 2.86 -22.25
CA GLN A 85 -20.86 2.53 -21.19
C GLN A 85 -20.55 3.30 -19.88
N SER A 86 -19.27 3.36 -19.49
CA SER A 86 -18.84 4.03 -18.25
C SER A 86 -18.42 5.48 -18.47
N ASN A 87 -18.16 5.89 -19.71
CA ASN A 87 -17.51 7.16 -20.05
C ASN A 87 -16.19 7.35 -19.27
N SER A 88 -15.49 6.24 -19.05
CA SER A 88 -14.21 6.14 -18.36
C SER A 88 -13.22 5.34 -19.19
N SER A 89 -11.94 5.43 -18.84
CA SER A 89 -10.87 4.60 -19.40
C SER A 89 -10.18 3.86 -18.27
N GLN A 90 -9.51 2.75 -18.56
CA GLN A 90 -8.79 1.99 -17.54
C GLN A 90 -7.76 2.86 -16.82
N LEU A 91 -7.02 3.70 -17.54
CA LEU A 91 -6.07 4.64 -16.94
C LEU A 91 -6.72 5.61 -15.94
N ARG A 92 -7.98 6.02 -16.19
CA ARG A 92 -8.73 6.88 -15.29
C ARG A 92 -9.19 6.12 -14.05
N GLU A 93 -9.60 4.87 -14.21
CA GLU A 93 -10.01 3.99 -13.12
C GLU A 93 -8.83 3.64 -12.21
N GLU A 94 -7.65 3.35 -12.78
CA GLU A 94 -6.41 3.18 -12.02
C GLU A 94 -6.06 4.45 -11.24
N PHE A 95 -6.17 5.62 -11.86
CA PHE A 95 -5.93 6.89 -11.16
C PHE A 95 -6.92 7.12 -10.01
N GLN A 96 -8.19 6.72 -10.17
CA GLN A 96 -9.18 6.79 -9.09
C GLN A 96 -8.84 5.82 -7.96
N THR A 97 -8.44 4.60 -8.31
CA THR A 97 -8.00 3.58 -7.35
C THR A 97 -6.82 4.10 -6.55
N LEU A 98 -5.81 4.68 -7.20
CA LEU A 98 -4.66 5.31 -6.55
C LEU A 98 -5.10 6.34 -5.50
N ASN A 99 -6.06 7.20 -5.82
CA ASN A 99 -6.56 8.19 -4.87
C ASN A 99 -7.31 7.57 -3.69
N SER A 100 -7.95 6.40 -3.88
CA SER A 100 -8.66 5.71 -2.81
C SER A 100 -7.75 4.94 -1.86
N VAL A 101 -6.64 4.39 -2.37
CA VAL A 101 -5.68 3.60 -1.58
C VAL A 101 -4.57 4.45 -0.98
N THR A 102 -4.33 5.66 -1.51
CA THR A 102 -3.34 6.59 -0.94
C THR A 102 -3.87 7.12 0.40
N PRO A 103 -3.19 6.84 1.52
CA PRO A 103 -3.61 7.36 2.81
C PRO A 103 -3.56 8.88 2.82
N HIS A 104 -4.60 9.51 3.38
CA HIS A 104 -4.53 10.93 3.71
C HIS A 104 -3.55 11.14 4.86
N LEU A 105 -2.67 12.12 4.70
CA LEU A 105 -1.76 12.53 5.78
C LEU A 105 -2.52 13.39 6.78
N ASP A 106 -2.47 12.98 8.03
CA ASP A 106 -3.01 13.77 9.12
C ASP A 106 -2.09 14.96 9.44
N VAL A 107 -2.67 16.02 10.00
CA VAL A 107 -1.95 17.25 10.35
C VAL A 107 -0.83 16.96 11.37
N GLU A 108 -1.11 16.02 12.28
CA GLU A 108 -0.18 15.51 13.29
C GLU A 108 1.04 14.84 12.68
N GLU A 109 0.90 14.23 11.50
CA GLU A 109 2.01 13.60 10.77
C GLU A 109 2.91 14.62 10.06
N CYS A 110 2.48 15.88 9.95
CA CYS A 110 3.22 16.97 9.30
C CYS A 110 3.64 18.06 10.30
N SER A 111 3.76 17.71 11.59
CA SER A 111 3.91 18.68 12.69
C SER A 111 5.16 19.56 12.56
N ILE A 112 6.26 19.02 12.02
CA ILE A 112 7.52 19.76 11.86
C ILE A 112 7.39 20.80 10.75
N ALA A 113 6.75 20.44 9.63
CA ALA A 113 6.51 21.35 8.53
C ALA A 113 5.61 22.52 8.95
N LEU A 114 4.71 22.29 9.91
CA LEU A 114 3.76 23.26 10.45
C LEU A 114 4.34 24.19 11.52
N LEU A 115 5.58 23.98 11.96
CA LEU A 115 6.21 24.88 12.94
C LEU A 115 6.24 26.33 12.42
N PRO A 116 5.99 27.35 13.27
CA PRO A 116 5.95 28.74 12.83
C PRO A 116 7.20 29.20 12.05
N ARG A 117 8.38 28.75 12.47
CA ARG A 117 9.67 29.03 11.80
C ARG A 117 9.81 28.40 10.39
N ASN A 118 9.04 27.36 10.11
CA ASN A 118 9.07 26.62 8.84
C ASN A 118 7.95 27.06 7.88
N ARG A 119 6.94 27.80 8.37
CA ARG A 119 5.78 28.20 7.57
C ARG A 119 6.15 28.95 6.29
N GLU A 120 7.08 29.89 6.38
CA GLU A 120 7.57 30.66 5.22
C GLU A 120 8.51 29.86 4.31
N ARG A 121 8.96 28.69 4.74
CA ARG A 121 9.79 27.77 3.95
C ARG A 121 8.96 26.81 3.10
N ASN A 122 7.66 26.71 3.36
CA ASN A 122 6.73 25.92 2.57
C ASN A 122 6.08 26.78 1.49
N ARG A 123 6.24 26.42 0.22
CA ARG A 123 5.61 27.12 -0.90
C ARG A 123 4.09 26.95 -0.91
N SER A 124 3.59 25.79 -0.50
CA SER A 124 2.17 25.49 -0.39
C SER A 124 1.91 24.82 0.95
N MET A 125 0.82 25.22 1.62
CA MET A 125 0.38 24.59 2.88
C MET A 125 -0.52 23.38 2.64
N ASP A 126 -0.98 23.17 1.40
CA ASP A 126 -1.78 22.01 1.01
C ASP A 126 -0.90 20.78 0.67
N VAL A 127 0.41 20.98 0.57
CA VAL A 127 1.39 19.96 0.19
C VAL A 127 2.55 20.00 1.17
N LEU A 128 2.39 19.29 2.28
CA LEU A 128 3.39 19.20 3.33
C LEU A 128 3.99 17.79 3.39
N PRO A 129 5.31 17.68 3.65
CA PRO A 129 5.94 16.38 3.84
C PRO A 129 5.58 15.79 5.22
N PRO A 130 5.38 14.47 5.31
CA PRO A 130 5.23 13.82 6.60
C PRO A 130 6.58 13.77 7.34
N ASP A 131 6.52 13.92 8.66
CA ASP A 131 7.68 14.02 9.56
C ASP A 131 8.63 12.83 9.42
N ARG A 132 8.07 11.62 9.23
CA ARG A 132 8.82 10.36 9.02
C ARG A 132 9.70 10.35 7.76
N CYS A 133 9.46 11.24 6.80
CA CYS A 133 10.16 11.30 5.52
C CYS A 133 10.97 12.59 5.33
N LEU A 134 11.11 13.41 6.37
CA LEU A 134 11.81 14.68 6.26
C LEU A 134 13.33 14.50 6.07
N PRO A 135 13.95 15.18 5.09
CA PRO A 135 15.40 15.24 4.99
C PRO A 135 15.96 16.16 6.08
N PHE A 136 16.79 15.62 6.98
CA PHE A 136 17.45 16.41 8.00
C PHE A 136 18.63 17.18 7.41
N LEU A 137 18.59 18.51 7.54
CA LEU A 137 19.70 19.38 7.20
C LEU A 137 20.57 19.60 8.44
N ILE A 138 21.85 19.31 8.33
CA ILE A 138 22.83 19.61 9.36
C ILE A 138 23.38 21.01 9.06
N SER A 139 23.15 21.97 9.96
CA SER A 139 23.90 23.23 9.95
C SER A 139 25.28 22.93 10.50
N VAL A 140 26.32 23.22 9.71
CA VAL A 140 27.69 23.22 10.22
C VAL A 140 27.91 24.61 10.77
N ASP A 141 27.66 24.77 12.06
CA ASP A 141 28.15 25.92 12.81
C ASP A 141 29.65 25.72 13.11
#